data_AF-A0A528FY77-F1
#
_entry.id   AF-A0A528FY77-F1
#
_cell.length_a   1.000
_cell.length_b   1.000
_cell.length_c   1.000
_cell.angle_alpha   90.00
_cell.angle_beta   90.00
_cell.angle_gamma   90.00
#
_symmetry.space_group_name_H-M   'P 1'
#
loop_
_entity.id
_entity.type
_entity.pdbx_description
1 polymer ?
#
loop_
_entity_poly.entity_id
_entity_poly.type
_entity_poly.pdbx_seq_one_letter_code
_entity_poly.pdbx_strand_id
1 'polypeptide(L)'
;SGVPAKGPDAGDVDAPSSMSPQDREAMINTMVAGLDERLRQNPRDAEGWMQLIRSYVVLGKADQARDALNRGIAVFGSDSEEAKKFTAFAVSLGLTATE
;
A
#
# COMPACT_ATOMS: atom_id res chain seq x y z
N SER A 1 2.09 -35.79 -0.24
CA SER A 1 1.02 -35.12 -1.01
C SER A 1 0.04 -34.56 0.01
N GLY A 2 -0.17 -33.27 0.25
CA GLY A 2 0.02 -32.06 -0.56
C GLY A 2 -1.31 -31.29 -0.49
N VAL A 3 -1.57 -30.59 0.62
CA VAL A 3 -2.77 -29.75 0.81
C VAL A 3 -2.44 -28.30 0.40
N PRO A 4 -3.21 -27.65 -0.48
CA PRO A 4 -2.89 -26.32 -0.98
C PRO A 4 -3.27 -25.23 0.02
N ALA A 5 -2.34 -24.29 0.22
CA ALA A 5 -2.47 -22.91 0.69
C ALA A 5 -3.67 -22.58 1.61
N LYS A 6 -3.49 -22.82 2.91
CA LYS A 6 -4.19 -22.07 3.97
C LYS A 6 -3.69 -20.62 3.92
N GLY A 7 -4.38 -19.76 3.15
CA GLY A 7 -4.53 -18.38 3.60
C GLY A 7 -5.15 -18.42 5.00
N PRO A 8 -4.83 -17.49 5.92
CA PRO A 8 -5.37 -17.54 7.27
C PRO A 8 -6.90 -17.63 7.18
N ASP A 9 -7.43 -18.77 7.63
CA ASP A 9 -8.85 -19.03 7.79
C ASP A 9 -9.48 -17.80 8.46
N ALA A 10 -10.60 -17.36 7.91
CA ALA A 10 -11.49 -16.36 8.49
C ALA A 10 -12.18 -16.89 9.77
N GLY A 11 -11.39 -17.42 10.71
CA GLY A 11 -11.82 -18.20 11.87
C GLY A 11 -11.26 -17.75 13.22
N ASP A 12 -10.40 -16.72 13.27
CA ASP A 12 -9.91 -16.13 14.53
C ASP A 12 -9.71 -14.61 14.42
N VAL A 13 -10.68 -13.90 13.83
CA VAL A 13 -10.82 -12.45 14.06
C VAL A 13 -11.65 -12.26 15.33
N ASP A 14 -11.10 -12.64 16.47
CA ASP A 14 -11.63 -12.20 17.76
C ASP A 14 -11.64 -10.67 17.77
N ALA A 15 -12.77 -10.13 18.25
CA ALA A 15 -13.29 -8.80 17.97
C ALA A 15 -12.22 -7.70 17.73
N PRO A 16 -12.34 -6.88 16.65
CA PRO A 16 -11.51 -5.68 16.49
C PRO A 16 -11.65 -4.67 17.64
N SER A 17 -12.57 -4.91 18.58
CA SER A 17 -12.85 -4.13 19.79
C SER A 17 -11.88 -4.38 20.96
N SER A 18 -11.04 -5.43 20.92
CA SER A 18 -10.13 -5.79 22.03
C SER A 18 -8.64 -5.53 21.74
N MET A 19 -8.29 -5.10 20.53
CA MET A 19 -6.89 -4.80 20.19
C MET A 19 -6.46 -3.47 20.77
N SER A 20 -5.26 -3.43 21.34
CA SER A 20 -4.62 -2.17 21.69
C SER A 20 -4.38 -1.34 20.41
N PRO A 21 -4.35 0.00 20.51
CA PRO A 21 -3.98 0.86 19.38
C PRO A 21 -2.66 0.43 18.72
N GLN A 22 -1.68 0.02 19.52
CA GLN A 22 -0.37 -0.42 19.09
C GLN A 22 -0.43 -1.73 18.29
N ASP A 23 -1.21 -2.71 18.74
CA ASP A 23 -1.39 -3.97 18.03
C ASP A 23 -2.08 -3.75 16.69
N ARG A 24 -3.07 -2.83 16.66
CA ARG A 24 -3.75 -2.43 15.43
C ARG A 24 -2.79 -1.76 14.45
N GLU A 25 -1.94 -0.85 14.92
CA GLU A 25 -0.91 -0.23 14.08
C GLU A 25 0.08 -1.26 13.54
N ALA A 26 0.56 -2.20 14.36
CA ALA A 26 1.46 -3.27 13.93
C ALA A 26 0.83 -4.17 12.85
N MET A 27 -0.44 -4.51 13.03
CA MET A 27 -1.21 -5.28 12.04
C MET A 27 -1.34 -4.51 10.72
N ILE A 28 -1.68 -3.21 10.76
CA ILE A 28 -1.77 -2.38 9.56
C ILE A 28 -0.41 -2.28 8.85
N ASN A 29 0.67 -2.06 9.60
CA ASN A 29 2.01 -2.03 9.03
C ASN A 29 2.37 -3.33 8.31
N THR A 30 2.00 -4.48 8.87
CA THR A 30 2.22 -5.79 8.25
C THR A 30 1.42 -5.96 6.96
N MET A 31 0.15 -5.54 6.95
CA MET A 31 -0.69 -5.58 5.75
C MET A 31 -0.13 -4.69 4.63
N VAL A 32 0.34 -3.48 4.96
CA VAL A 32 0.94 -2.55 3.99
C VAL A 32 2.26 -3.09 3.43
N ALA A 33 3.09 -3.71 4.26
CA ALA A 33 4.30 -4.38 3.80
C ALA A 33 4.00 -5.55 2.83
N GLY A 34 2.95 -6.32 3.09
CA GLY A 34 2.48 -7.38 2.20
C GLY A 34 1.97 -6.84 0.85
N LEU A 35 1.28 -5.70 0.86
CA LEU A 35 0.86 -5.02 -0.37
C LEU A 35 2.07 -4.54 -1.20
N ASP A 36 3.08 -3.93 -0.57
CA ASP A 36 4.32 -3.52 -1.24
C ASP A 36 5.02 -4.72 -1.90
N GLU A 37 5.20 -5.83 -1.15
CA GLU A 37 5.78 -7.06 -1.71
C GLU A 37 4.99 -7.55 -2.92
N ARG A 38 3.65 -7.63 -2.80
CA ARG A 38 2.80 -8.06 -3.91
C ARG A 38 2.98 -7.18 -5.14
N LEU A 39 3.12 -5.86 -4.98
CA LEU A 39 3.32 -4.93 -6.10
C LEU A 39 4.71 -5.04 -6.71
N ARG A 40 5.72 -5.46 -5.95
CA ARG A 40 7.03 -5.80 -6.52
C ARG A 40 6.95 -7.05 -7.41
N GLN A 41 6.09 -8.01 -7.08
CA GLN A 41 5.86 -9.22 -7.88
C GLN A 41 4.88 -9.01 -9.04
N ASN A 42 3.86 -8.17 -8.85
CA ASN A 42 2.84 -7.84 -9.83
C ASN A 42 2.78 -6.31 -10.03
N PRO A 43 3.77 -5.72 -10.71
CA PRO A 43 3.91 -4.27 -10.77
C PRO A 43 2.82 -3.61 -11.63
N ARG A 44 2.12 -4.35 -12.50
CA ARG A 44 1.09 -3.79 -13.40
C ARG A 44 -0.28 -3.56 -12.73
N ASP A 45 -0.35 -3.65 -11.41
CA ASP A 45 -1.55 -3.34 -10.62
C ASP A 45 -1.62 -1.85 -10.24
N ALA A 46 -2.22 -1.04 -11.12
CA ALA A 46 -2.32 0.41 -10.92
C ALA A 46 -3.16 0.80 -9.69
N GLU A 47 -4.20 0.02 -9.38
CA GLU A 47 -5.05 0.26 -8.21
C GLU A 47 -4.27 -0.02 -6.92
N GLY A 48 -3.51 -1.12 -6.89
CA GLY A 48 -2.66 -1.46 -5.77
C GLY A 48 -1.60 -0.39 -5.48
N TRP A 49 -1.00 0.23 -6.50
CA TRP A 49 -0.08 1.36 -6.29
C TRP A 49 -0.77 2.56 -5.62
N MET A 50 -1.97 2.94 -6.06
CA MET A 50 -2.73 4.01 -5.40
C MET A 50 -3.09 3.65 -3.96
N GLN A 51 -3.47 2.39 -3.71
CA GLN A 51 -3.74 1.91 -2.35
C GLN A 51 -2.49 2.00 -1.48
N LEU A 52 -1.33 1.59 -1.98
CA LEU A 52 -0.05 1.64 -1.25
C LEU A 52 0.33 3.09 -0.90
N ILE A 53 0.22 4.01 -1.86
CA ILE A 53 0.47 5.44 -1.64
C ILE A 53 -0.43 5.98 -0.51
N ARG A 54 -1.74 5.74 -0.60
CA ARG A 54 -2.70 6.18 0.43
C ARG A 54 -2.39 5.56 1.79
N SER A 55 -2.10 4.27 1.84
CA SER A 55 -1.79 3.55 3.08
C SER A 55 -0.60 4.17 3.80
N TYR A 56 0.47 4.51 3.08
CA TYR A 56 1.61 5.19 3.69
C TYR A 56 1.27 6.60 4.18
N VAL A 57 0.45 7.37 3.45
CA VAL A 57 0.00 8.70 3.92
C VAL A 57 -0.80 8.59 5.22
N VAL A 58 -1.76 7.67 5.30
CA VAL A 58 -2.59 7.46 6.49
C VAL A 58 -1.75 7.07 7.71
N LEU A 59 -0.65 6.35 7.49
CA LEU A 59 0.32 5.99 8.53
C LEU A 59 1.33 7.09 8.87
N GLY A 60 1.23 8.27 8.26
CA GLY A 60 2.19 9.37 8.45
C GLY A 60 3.56 9.12 7.81
N LYS A 61 3.67 8.10 6.94
CA LYS A 61 4.91 7.64 6.30
C LYS A 61 5.10 8.32 4.95
N ALA A 62 5.23 9.64 4.96
CA ALA A 62 5.29 10.45 3.73
C ALA A 62 6.41 10.02 2.76
N ASP A 63 7.60 9.70 3.27
CA ASP A 63 8.73 9.28 2.43
C ASP A 63 8.47 7.94 1.73
N GLN A 64 7.85 6.98 2.44
CA GLN A 64 7.46 5.69 1.85
C GLN A 64 6.35 5.88 0.81
N ALA A 65 5.44 6.82 1.02
CA ALA A 65 4.41 7.15 0.04
C ALA A 65 5.00 7.76 -1.25
N ARG A 66 6.01 8.62 -1.12
CA ARG A 66 6.75 9.20 -2.28
C ARG A 66 7.55 8.14 -3.02
N ASP A 67 8.20 7.24 -2.30
CA ASP A 67 8.89 6.10 -2.90
C ASP A 67 7.93 5.19 -3.68
N ALA A 68 6.77 4.83 -3.09
CA ALA A 68 5.74 4.06 -3.77
C ALA A 68 5.20 4.77 -5.02
N LEU A 69 4.99 6.09 -4.96
CA LEU A 69 4.62 6.91 -6.11
C LEU A 69 5.67 6.82 -7.23
N ASN A 70 6.94 7.05 -6.91
CA ASN A 70 8.03 7.01 -7.88
C ASN A 70 8.18 5.62 -8.51
N ARG A 71 8.08 4.55 -7.72
CA ARG A 71 8.09 3.18 -8.23
C ARG A 71 6.91 2.90 -9.16
N GLY A 72 5.70 3.32 -8.78
CA GLY A 72 4.51 3.21 -9.64
C GLY A 72 4.70 3.95 -10.97
N ILE A 73 5.20 5.19 -10.94
CA ILE A 73 5.50 5.96 -12.14
C ILE A 73 6.53 5.24 -13.02
N ALA A 74 7.61 4.71 -12.44
CA ALA A 74 8.65 4.00 -13.17
C ALA A 74 8.14 2.72 -13.87
N VAL A 75 7.20 2.00 -13.24
CA VAL A 75 6.60 0.79 -13.81
C VAL A 75 5.76 1.09 -15.05
N PHE A 76 4.95 2.15 -14.99
CA PHE A 76 4.01 2.48 -16.07
C PHE A 76 4.62 3.42 -17.13
N GLY A 77 5.69 4.13 -16.76
CA GLY A 77 6.33 5.16 -17.57
C GLY A 77 5.77 6.54 -17.26
N SER A 78 6.64 7.54 -17.13
CA SER A 78 6.27 8.89 -16.68
C SER A 78 5.23 9.60 -17.55
N ASP A 79 5.14 9.24 -18.84
CA ASP A 79 4.18 9.82 -19.78
C ASP A 79 2.82 9.11 -19.81
N SER A 80 2.67 8.00 -19.07
CA SER A 80 1.46 7.19 -19.07
C SER A 80 0.29 7.89 -18.35
N GLU A 81 -0.93 7.47 -18.68
CA GLU A 81 -2.13 7.97 -18.00
C GLU A 81 -2.18 7.53 -16.53
N GLU A 82 -1.63 6.36 -16.19
CA GLU A 82 -1.49 5.88 -14.83
C GLU A 82 -0.52 6.74 -14.02
N ALA A 83 0.65 7.08 -14.57
CA ALA A 83 1.62 7.95 -13.90
C ALA A 83 1.02 9.33 -13.58
N LYS A 84 0.25 9.91 -14.52
CA LYS A 84 -0.49 11.16 -14.31
C LYS A 84 -1.53 11.01 -13.20
N LYS A 85 -2.29 9.91 -13.19
CA LYS A 85 -3.27 9.61 -12.13
C LYS A 85 -2.60 9.46 -10.76
N PHE A 86 -1.48 8.75 -10.67
CA PHE A 86 -0.76 8.59 -9.40
C PHE A 86 -0.27 9.93 -8.87
N THR A 87 0.28 10.77 -9.74
CA THR A 87 0.75 12.11 -9.37
C THR A 87 -0.41 12.99 -8.88
N ALA A 88 -1.51 13.06 -9.63
CA ALA A 88 -2.69 13.82 -9.23
C ALA A 88 -3.27 13.31 -7.90
N PHE A 89 -3.32 11.99 -7.71
CA PHE A 89 -3.77 11.36 -6.49
C PHE A 89 -2.87 11.70 -5.30
N ALA A 90 -1.56 11.58 -5.45
CA ALA A 90 -0.59 11.95 -4.41
C ALA A 90 -0.74 13.42 -4.00
N VAL A 91 -0.92 14.35 -4.95
CA VAL A 91 -1.19 15.76 -4.65
C VAL A 91 -2.49 15.92 -3.86
N SER A 92 -3.56 15.21 -4.22
CA SER A 92 -4.83 15.26 -3.46
C SER A 92 -4.72 14.73 -2.02
N LEU A 93 -3.70 13.91 -1.74
CA LEU A 93 -3.37 13.41 -0.41
C LEU A 93 -2.42 14.35 0.36
N GLY A 94 -1.99 15.46 -0.23
CA GLY A 94 -1.02 16.38 0.37
C GLY A 94 0.42 15.91 0.28
N LEU A 95 0.73 14.88 -0.53
CA LEU A 95 2.10 14.53 -0.89
C LEU A 95 2.61 15.53 -1.93
N THR A 96 2.90 16.75 -1.51
CA THR A 96 3.68 17.67 -2.32
C THR A 96 5.15 17.30 -2.19
N ALA A 97 5.95 17.64 -3.21
CA ALA A 97 7.38 17.84 -2.98
C ALA A 97 7.45 18.98 -1.95
N THR A 98 7.67 18.61 -0.68
CA THR A 98 8.01 19.58 0.34
C THR A 98 9.27 20.29 -0.15
N GLU A 99 9.20 21.62 -0.12
CA GLU A 99 10.18 22.60 -0.61
C GLU A 99 11.62 22.30 -0.16
#